data_AF-A0AAD7EGN9-F1
#
_entry.id   AF-A0AAD7EGN9-F1
#
_cell.length_a   1.000
_cell.length_b   1.000
_cell.length_c   1.000
_cell.angle_alpha   90.00
_cell.angle_beta   90.00
_cell.angle_gamma   90.00
#
_symmetry.space_group_name_H-M   'P 1'
#
loop_
_entity.id
_entity.type
_entity.pdbx_description
1 polymer ?
#
loop_
_entity_poly.entity_id
_entity_poly.type
_entity_poly.pdbx_seq_one_letter_code
_entity_poly.pdbx_strand_id
1 'polypeptide(L)'
;LPSEPKIFHGRESELSDILQLLRIKAPRIAILGTGGMGKTSLARAVLHHAEVSAQYTQHRYFVACDSATNKVELAAHIGAHLGLKPGKDLTQAVIRFFVTASPSLLILDNLETVWEPTELRGDIEEFLSLLTDLTDLALIITMRGAERPAKVQWSHPFLIPLQPLKHQAAQQTFIDIAENHHNPEDIDQVLSFTDNMPLAINLIAHLVDVEGCLSVLSRWETERTSVISQGYDKKSNLDVSISVSLSSPRIKAVPHAQELLSLLSMLPDGLSDVELLQSNLPIENIQNCKTTLIRTALAYLDDKEQLKALVPIREYMQKTHPPGNELVKLLFEHFHELLELYKDFSGTEMNSATVGQISLHLGNIQSLLQNRL
;
A
#
# COMPACT_ATOMS: atom_id res chain seq x y z
N LEU A 1 23.84 9.40 1.51
CA LEU A 1 22.73 8.54 1.04
C LEU A 1 22.26 7.67 2.20
N PRO A 2 20.96 7.31 2.29
CA PRO A 2 20.51 6.29 3.23
C PRO A 2 21.21 4.95 2.95
N SER A 3 21.28 4.05 3.93
CA SER A 3 21.91 2.73 3.74
C SER A 3 21.17 1.91 2.68
N GLU A 4 21.85 0.96 2.07
CA GLU A 4 21.22 -0.01 1.17
C GLU A 4 20.33 -0.99 1.96
N PRO A 5 19.15 -1.39 1.43
CA PRO A 5 18.36 -2.46 2.02
C PRO A 5 19.19 -3.76 2.10
N LYS A 6 19.19 -4.42 3.26
CA LYS A 6 19.96 -5.66 3.47
C LYS A 6 19.20 -6.92 3.07
N ILE A 7 17.88 -6.89 3.25
CA ILE A 7 16.97 -7.94 2.80
C ILE A 7 16.09 -7.29 1.73
N PHE A 8 16.20 -7.76 0.50
CA PHE A 8 15.53 -7.19 -0.66
C PHE A 8 15.28 -8.27 -1.71
N HIS A 9 14.06 -8.82 -1.70
CA HIS A 9 13.64 -9.91 -2.59
C HIS A 9 12.36 -9.55 -3.34
N GLY A 10 12.23 -10.04 -4.57
CA GLY A 10 10.96 -10.03 -5.30
C GLY A 10 10.56 -8.67 -5.86
N ARG A 11 11.53 -7.77 -6.04
CA ARG A 11 11.36 -6.42 -6.60
C ARG A 11 12.24 -6.17 -7.82
N GLU A 12 12.78 -7.24 -8.40
CA GLU A 12 13.71 -7.18 -9.53
C GLU A 12 13.03 -6.62 -10.79
N SER A 13 11.75 -6.95 -11.00
CA SER A 13 10.94 -6.39 -12.10
C SER A 13 10.78 -4.88 -11.97
N GLU A 14 10.32 -4.40 -10.83
CA GLU A 14 10.05 -2.98 -10.59
C GLU A 14 11.36 -2.18 -10.59
N LEU A 15 12.45 -2.76 -10.06
CA LEU A 15 13.78 -2.18 -10.16
C LEU A 15 14.22 -2.06 -11.62
N SER A 16 14.07 -3.12 -12.41
CA SER A 16 14.40 -3.10 -13.85
C SER A 16 13.59 -2.05 -14.61
N ASP A 17 12.29 -1.93 -14.34
CA ASP A 17 11.42 -0.93 -14.97
C ASP A 17 11.88 0.50 -14.64
N ILE A 18 12.25 0.76 -13.38
CA ILE A 18 12.81 2.05 -12.96
C ILE A 18 14.13 2.32 -13.68
N LEU A 19 15.03 1.35 -13.75
CA LEU A 19 16.32 1.49 -14.42
C LEU A 19 16.16 1.78 -15.92
N GLN A 20 15.17 1.15 -16.57
CA GLN A 20 14.85 1.44 -17.95
C GLN A 20 14.35 2.88 -18.14
N LEU A 21 13.48 3.37 -17.24
CA LEU A 21 13.01 4.77 -17.26
C LEU A 21 14.16 5.75 -17.00
N LEU A 22 15.13 5.41 -16.13
CA LEU A 22 16.33 6.21 -15.82
C LEU A 22 17.25 6.45 -17.03
N ARG A 23 17.09 5.69 -18.12
CA ARG A 23 17.82 5.91 -19.38
C ARG A 23 17.22 7.03 -20.24
N ILE A 24 15.99 7.46 -19.96
CA ILE A 24 15.34 8.60 -20.63
C ILE A 24 15.93 9.90 -20.05
N LYS A 25 15.80 11.03 -20.77
CA LYS A 25 16.23 12.32 -20.26
C LYS A 25 15.32 12.84 -19.12
N ALA A 26 15.90 13.06 -17.94
CA ALA A 26 15.27 13.66 -16.75
C ALA A 26 13.97 12.98 -16.25
N PRO A 27 13.86 11.65 -16.22
CA PRO A 27 12.59 10.95 -15.99
C PRO A 27 11.92 11.33 -14.66
N ARG A 28 10.59 11.23 -14.65
CA ARG A 28 9.71 11.57 -13.54
C ARG A 28 8.96 10.31 -13.17
N ILE A 29 9.29 9.70 -12.04
CA ILE A 29 8.83 8.37 -11.65
C ILE A 29 8.12 8.45 -10.31
N ALA A 30 6.94 7.84 -10.21
CA ALA A 30 6.22 7.71 -8.95
C ALA A 30 6.15 6.24 -8.53
N ILE A 31 6.76 5.91 -7.41
CA ILE A 31 6.66 4.62 -6.75
C ILE A 31 5.48 4.69 -5.78
N LEU A 32 4.39 4.03 -6.15
CA LEU A 32 3.10 4.12 -5.46
C LEU A 32 2.76 2.80 -4.76
N GLY A 33 1.74 2.78 -3.91
CA GLY A 33 1.27 1.59 -3.22
C GLY A 33 0.86 1.87 -1.77
N THR A 34 0.25 0.87 -1.14
CA THR A 34 -0.18 1.00 0.26
C THR A 34 0.99 1.11 1.24
N GLY A 35 0.69 1.49 2.47
CA GLY A 35 1.67 1.55 3.55
C GLY A 35 2.35 0.20 3.77
N GLY A 36 3.67 0.18 3.98
CA GLY A 36 4.39 -1.07 4.26
C GLY A 36 4.71 -1.95 3.04
N MET A 37 4.45 -1.50 1.80
CA MET A 37 4.76 -2.25 0.58
C MET A 37 6.23 -2.25 0.12
N GLY A 38 7.12 -1.57 0.86
CA GLY A 38 8.55 -1.50 0.54
C GLY A 38 8.94 -0.43 -0.49
N LYS A 39 8.11 0.61 -0.70
CA LYS A 39 8.40 1.73 -1.63
C LYS A 39 9.74 2.41 -1.33
N THR A 40 9.98 2.77 -0.07
CA THR A 40 11.24 3.37 0.40
C THR A 40 12.42 2.41 0.20
N SER A 41 12.25 1.11 0.45
CA SER A 41 13.29 0.11 0.21
C SER A 41 13.65 0.01 -1.28
N LEU A 42 12.65 -0.01 -2.17
CA LEU A 42 12.86 0.02 -3.62
C LEU A 42 13.59 1.30 -4.06
N ALA A 43 13.18 2.47 -3.59
CA ALA A 43 13.84 3.74 -3.89
C ALA A 43 15.31 3.76 -3.43
N ARG A 44 15.60 3.17 -2.26
CA ARG A 44 16.97 3.01 -1.77
C ARG A 44 17.77 2.03 -2.62
N ALA A 45 17.20 0.89 -3.03
CA ALA A 45 17.85 -0.06 -3.94
C ALA A 45 18.23 0.61 -5.27
N VAL A 46 17.35 1.43 -5.83
CA VAL A 46 17.62 2.24 -7.05
C VAL A 46 18.84 3.14 -6.84
N LEU A 47 18.94 3.85 -5.72
CA LEU A 47 20.07 4.76 -5.44
C LEU A 47 21.43 4.06 -5.39
N HIS A 48 21.46 2.81 -4.91
CA HIS A 48 22.67 2.01 -4.76
C HIS A 48 23.00 1.17 -6.00
N HIS A 49 22.06 1.04 -6.95
CA HIS A 49 22.30 0.28 -8.17
C HIS A 49 23.50 0.83 -8.97
N ALA A 50 24.33 -0.08 -9.50
CA ALA A 50 25.59 0.27 -10.16
C ALA A 50 25.41 1.24 -11.34
N GLU A 51 24.40 1.03 -12.19
CA GLU A 51 24.08 1.91 -13.33
C GLU A 51 23.72 3.32 -12.86
N VAL A 52 22.91 3.44 -11.80
CA VAL A 52 22.49 4.73 -11.24
C VAL A 52 23.65 5.43 -10.57
N SER A 53 24.51 4.67 -9.87
CA SER A 53 25.72 5.20 -9.27
C SER A 53 26.71 5.71 -10.31
N ALA A 54 26.81 5.07 -11.48
CA ALA A 54 27.65 5.56 -12.56
C ALA A 54 27.06 6.82 -13.21
N GLN A 55 25.76 6.80 -13.54
CA GLN A 55 25.07 7.89 -14.23
C GLN A 55 25.00 9.17 -13.38
N TYR A 56 24.72 9.04 -12.07
CA TYR A 56 24.52 10.16 -11.14
C TYR A 56 25.62 10.20 -10.07
N THR A 57 26.88 10.08 -10.50
CA THR A 57 28.05 9.83 -9.62
C THR A 57 28.04 10.68 -8.34
N GLN A 58 27.95 12.00 -8.48
CA GLN A 58 28.04 12.94 -7.34
C GLN A 58 26.69 13.51 -6.89
N HIS A 59 25.63 13.38 -7.69
CA HIS A 59 24.40 14.14 -7.50
C HIS A 59 23.19 13.21 -7.31
N ARG A 60 23.28 12.34 -6.30
CA ARG A 60 22.16 11.51 -5.83
C ARG A 60 21.67 12.03 -4.49
N TYR A 61 20.40 12.38 -4.42
CA TYR A 61 19.80 12.96 -3.23
C TYR A 61 18.57 12.15 -2.83
N PHE A 62 18.45 11.89 -1.53
CA PHE A 62 17.29 11.25 -0.93
C PHE A 62 16.83 12.15 0.20
N VAL A 63 15.58 12.61 0.12
CA VAL A 63 14.99 13.53 1.07
C VAL A 63 13.72 12.89 1.60
N ALA A 64 13.70 12.57 2.89
CA ALA A 64 12.50 12.14 3.58
C ALA A 64 11.59 13.34 3.87
N CYS A 65 10.32 13.26 3.48
CA CYS A 65 9.35 14.35 3.60
C CYS A 65 8.53 14.30 4.90
N ASP A 66 8.74 13.30 5.77
CA ASP A 66 7.91 13.01 6.96
C ASP A 66 7.75 14.18 7.94
N SER A 67 8.73 15.08 8.00
CA SER A 67 8.73 16.23 8.92
C SER A 67 8.33 17.54 8.27
N ALA A 68 8.15 17.59 6.95
CA ALA A 68 7.71 18.81 6.28
C ALA A 68 6.19 18.93 6.39
N THR A 69 5.71 20.13 6.68
CA THR A 69 4.26 20.41 6.78
C THR A 69 3.74 21.32 5.67
N ASN A 70 4.62 21.89 4.85
CA ASN A 70 4.26 22.80 3.75
C ASN A 70 5.39 22.90 2.71
N LYS A 71 5.15 23.64 1.62
CA LYS A 71 6.11 23.86 0.53
C LYS A 71 7.43 24.48 0.99
N VAL A 72 7.38 25.44 1.91
CA VAL A 72 8.59 26.16 2.37
C VAL A 72 9.48 25.23 3.19
N GLU A 73 8.88 24.42 4.06
CA GLU A 73 9.60 23.41 4.85
C GLU A 73 10.15 22.28 3.97
N LEU A 74 9.40 21.83 2.95
CA LEU A 74 9.90 20.87 1.99
C LEU A 74 11.13 21.42 1.25
N ALA A 75 11.07 22.65 0.75
CA ALA A 75 12.20 23.31 0.11
C ALA A 75 13.38 23.48 1.08
N ALA A 76 13.12 23.74 2.37
CA ALA A 76 14.14 23.81 3.39
C ALA A 76 14.79 22.44 3.68
N HIS A 77 14.02 21.36 3.71
CA HIS A 77 14.53 20.01 3.89
C HIS A 77 15.39 19.58 2.70
N ILE A 78 14.96 19.85 1.48
CA ILE A 78 15.77 19.63 0.28
C ILE A 78 17.05 20.49 0.39
N GLY A 79 16.92 21.79 0.65
CA GLY A 79 18.07 22.69 0.78
C GLY A 79 19.10 22.24 1.82
N ALA A 80 18.65 21.72 2.97
CA ALA A 80 19.53 21.16 3.99
C ALA A 80 20.31 19.93 3.49
N HIS A 81 19.67 19.02 2.76
CA HIS A 81 20.35 17.87 2.13
C HIS A 81 21.33 18.28 1.03
N LEU A 82 21.09 19.43 0.39
CA LEU A 82 21.96 20.03 -0.62
C LEU A 82 23.09 20.89 -0.01
N GLY A 83 23.13 21.08 1.32
CA GLY A 83 24.10 21.96 1.99
C GLY A 83 23.86 23.45 1.74
N LEU A 84 22.65 23.85 1.33
CA LEU A 84 22.29 25.24 1.11
C LEU A 84 22.11 25.97 2.45
N LYS A 85 22.58 27.22 2.50
CA LYS A 85 22.38 28.07 3.67
C LYS A 85 20.90 28.49 3.76
N PRO A 86 20.34 28.59 4.98
CA PRO A 86 19.03 29.19 5.17
C PRO A 86 18.97 30.59 4.56
N GLY A 87 17.86 30.92 3.90
CA GLY A 87 17.70 32.17 3.19
C GLY A 87 16.23 32.48 2.91
N LYS A 88 15.96 33.68 2.41
CA LYS A 88 14.59 34.17 2.19
C LYS A 88 13.83 33.39 1.11
N ASP A 89 14.52 32.78 0.16
CA ASP A 89 13.91 32.05 -0.95
C ASP A 89 14.66 30.72 -1.20
N LEU A 90 14.40 29.76 -0.33
CA LEU A 90 14.97 28.41 -0.42
C LEU A 90 14.47 27.66 -1.65
N THR A 91 13.24 27.91 -2.09
CA THR A 91 12.69 27.34 -3.32
C THR A 91 13.56 27.70 -4.51
N GLN A 92 13.84 28.99 -4.74
CA GLN A 92 14.71 29.41 -5.85
C GLN A 92 16.16 28.96 -5.67
N ALA A 93 16.64 28.85 -4.42
CA ALA A 93 17.99 28.32 -4.16
C ALA A 93 18.10 26.84 -4.56
N VAL A 94 17.10 26.02 -4.24
CA VAL A 94 17.01 24.60 -4.66
C VAL A 94 16.98 24.47 -6.18
N ILE A 95 16.14 25.27 -6.86
CA ILE A 95 16.06 25.26 -8.32
C ILE A 95 17.42 25.63 -8.94
N ARG A 96 18.05 26.72 -8.47
CA ARG A 96 19.39 27.13 -8.95
C ARG A 96 20.45 26.08 -8.73
N PHE A 97 20.41 25.37 -7.60
CA PHE A 97 21.33 24.27 -7.34
C PHE A 97 21.23 23.19 -8.42
N PHE A 98 20.02 22.70 -8.70
CA PHE A 98 19.81 21.62 -9.67
C PHE A 98 20.04 22.03 -11.13
N VAL A 99 19.96 23.33 -11.47
CA VAL A 99 20.43 23.84 -12.77
C VAL A 99 21.94 23.57 -12.97
N THR A 100 22.73 23.64 -11.89
CA THR A 100 24.18 23.44 -11.95
C THR A 100 24.62 21.99 -11.67
N ALA A 101 23.86 21.27 -10.84
CA ALA A 101 24.13 19.88 -10.49
C ALA A 101 23.55 18.94 -11.56
N SER A 102 24.29 18.78 -12.67
CA SER A 102 23.87 17.96 -13.83
C SER A 102 24.87 16.81 -14.11
N PRO A 103 24.38 15.60 -14.45
CA PRO A 103 23.02 15.12 -14.24
C PRO A 103 22.76 14.88 -12.73
N SER A 104 21.52 15.00 -12.28
CA SER A 104 21.13 14.74 -10.89
C SER A 104 19.91 13.84 -10.76
N LEU A 105 19.85 13.10 -9.65
CA LEU A 105 18.72 12.28 -9.23
C LEU A 105 18.26 12.75 -7.85
N LEU A 106 17.01 13.19 -7.76
CA LEU A 106 16.34 13.54 -6.51
C LEU A 106 15.24 12.52 -6.21
N ILE A 107 15.30 11.91 -5.04
CA ILE A 107 14.23 11.09 -4.48
C ILE A 107 13.54 11.84 -3.34
N LEU A 108 12.24 12.05 -3.46
CA LEU A 108 11.38 12.57 -2.38
C LEU A 108 10.58 11.40 -1.80
N ASP A 109 10.92 10.99 -0.58
CA ASP A 109 10.30 9.84 0.08
C ASP A 109 9.15 10.29 0.99
N ASN A 110 8.04 9.55 1.00
CA ASN A 110 6.83 9.83 1.76
C ASN A 110 6.24 11.23 1.46
N LEU A 111 6.21 11.61 0.18
CA LEU A 111 5.74 12.93 -0.27
C LEU A 111 4.26 13.18 0.05
N GLU A 112 3.46 12.14 0.30
CA GLU A 112 2.08 12.27 0.76
C GLU A 112 1.95 13.10 2.03
N THR A 113 2.98 13.13 2.89
CA THR A 113 2.95 13.88 4.15
C THR A 113 2.61 15.36 3.92
N VAL A 114 3.19 15.96 2.89
CA VAL A 114 2.97 17.37 2.51
C VAL A 114 1.92 17.54 1.41
N TRP A 115 1.70 16.52 0.58
CA TRP A 115 0.78 16.60 -0.57
C TRP A 115 -0.67 16.20 -0.24
N GLU A 116 -0.89 15.35 0.77
CA GLU A 116 -2.21 14.86 1.13
C GLU A 116 -3.15 15.96 1.69
N PRO A 117 -2.69 16.96 2.47
CA PRO A 117 -3.54 18.08 2.88
C PRO A 117 -4.04 18.90 1.69
N THR A 118 -5.36 18.94 1.51
CA THR A 118 -6.03 19.52 0.34
C THR A 118 -5.63 20.99 0.08
N GLU A 119 -5.53 21.77 1.14
CA GLU A 119 -5.19 23.19 1.12
C GLU A 119 -3.73 23.48 0.70
N LEU A 120 -2.84 22.50 0.84
CA LEU A 120 -1.42 22.62 0.47
C LEU A 120 -1.08 21.94 -0.86
N ARG A 121 -1.95 21.06 -1.33
CA ARG A 121 -1.72 20.20 -2.50
C ARG A 121 -1.29 21.00 -3.74
N GLY A 122 -1.99 22.10 -4.03
CA GLY A 122 -1.71 22.95 -5.19
C GLY A 122 -0.31 23.59 -5.15
N ASP A 123 0.13 24.01 -3.97
CA ASP A 123 1.46 24.58 -3.74
C ASP A 123 2.57 23.54 -3.93
N ILE A 124 2.37 22.31 -3.45
CA ILE A 124 3.31 21.21 -3.64
C ILE A 124 3.40 20.82 -5.12
N GLU A 125 2.27 20.73 -5.82
CA GLU A 125 2.25 20.42 -7.26
C GLU A 125 2.92 21.51 -8.11
N GLU A 126 2.79 22.78 -7.75
CA GLU A 126 3.53 23.86 -8.39
C GLU A 126 5.04 23.74 -8.15
N PHE A 127 5.43 23.38 -6.94
CA PHE A 127 6.85 23.17 -6.65
C PHE A 127 7.42 21.96 -7.40
N LEU A 128 6.68 20.86 -7.51
CA LEU A 128 7.05 19.72 -8.34
C LEU A 128 7.18 20.13 -9.81
N SER A 129 6.23 20.93 -10.33
CA SER A 129 6.30 21.45 -11.70
C SER A 129 7.63 22.19 -11.94
N LEU A 130 8.01 23.09 -11.03
CA LEU A 130 9.29 23.83 -11.11
C LEU A 130 10.51 22.91 -11.12
N LEU A 131 10.50 21.84 -10.31
CA LEU A 131 11.58 20.85 -10.32
C LEU A 131 11.61 20.08 -11.65
N THR A 132 10.46 19.74 -12.21
CA THR A 132 10.38 18.91 -13.42
C THR A 132 10.64 19.66 -14.73
N ASP A 133 10.61 21.00 -14.69
CA ASP A 133 11.07 21.88 -15.79
C ASP A 133 12.59 21.79 -16.01
N LEU A 134 13.33 21.27 -15.03
CA LEU A 134 14.77 21.08 -15.12
C LEU A 134 15.09 19.90 -16.06
N THR A 135 15.92 20.16 -17.07
CA THR A 135 16.15 19.23 -18.18
C THR A 135 17.10 18.07 -17.85
N ASP A 136 17.86 18.17 -16.77
CA ASP A 136 18.85 17.16 -16.34
C ASP A 136 18.61 16.64 -14.91
N LEU A 137 17.42 16.91 -14.35
CA LEU A 137 16.99 16.38 -13.05
C LEU A 137 16.06 15.17 -13.24
N ALA A 138 16.52 13.99 -12.86
CA ALA A 138 15.64 12.85 -12.64
C ALA A 138 14.93 12.98 -11.28
N LEU A 139 13.62 12.79 -11.27
CA LEU A 139 12.80 12.87 -10.07
C LEU A 139 12.13 11.51 -9.81
N ILE A 140 12.34 10.97 -8.61
CA ILE A 140 11.58 9.84 -8.10
C ILE A 140 10.82 10.31 -6.87
N ILE A 141 9.54 9.96 -6.77
CA ILE A 141 8.75 10.17 -5.56
C ILE A 141 8.28 8.82 -5.03
N THR A 142 8.16 8.69 -3.71
CA THR A 142 7.41 7.59 -3.10
C THR A 142 6.18 8.17 -2.40
N MET A 143 5.03 7.54 -2.63
CA MET A 143 3.77 7.98 -2.03
C MET A 143 2.80 6.84 -1.70
N ARG A 144 1.97 7.06 -0.68
CA ARG A 144 0.81 6.20 -0.40
C ARG A 144 -0.31 6.39 -1.41
N GLY A 145 -1.01 5.29 -1.69
CA GLY A 145 -2.12 5.26 -2.64
C GLY A 145 -1.66 4.96 -4.06
N ALA A 146 -2.55 5.20 -5.02
CA ALA A 146 -2.36 4.93 -6.45
C ALA A 146 -2.46 6.21 -7.31
N GLU A 147 -2.52 7.37 -6.68
CA GLU A 147 -2.70 8.66 -7.33
C GLU A 147 -1.38 9.43 -7.39
N ARG A 148 -1.07 10.00 -8.56
CA ARG A 148 0.12 10.83 -8.77
C ARG A 148 -0.24 12.31 -8.58
N PRO A 149 0.68 13.14 -8.05
CA PRO A 149 0.54 14.59 -8.08
C PRO A 149 0.26 15.11 -9.50
N ALA A 150 -0.63 16.09 -9.62
CA ALA A 150 -0.89 16.78 -10.88
C ALA A 150 0.25 17.75 -11.22
N LYS A 151 0.13 18.46 -12.35
CA LYS A 151 1.11 19.43 -12.89
C LYS A 151 2.51 18.84 -13.16
N VAL A 152 2.65 17.51 -13.16
CA VAL A 152 3.88 16.79 -13.54
C VAL A 152 3.59 15.88 -14.72
N GLN A 153 4.42 15.97 -15.77
CA GLN A 153 4.40 15.02 -16.88
C GLN A 153 5.19 13.76 -16.48
N TRP A 154 4.52 12.82 -15.83
CA TRP A 154 5.11 11.54 -15.39
C TRP A 154 5.60 10.71 -16.59
N SER A 155 6.75 10.04 -16.42
CA SER A 155 7.36 9.23 -17.48
C SER A 155 6.61 7.93 -17.69
N HIS A 156 6.51 7.50 -18.96
CA HIS A 156 5.83 6.29 -19.38
C HIS A 156 6.83 5.17 -19.74
N PRO A 157 6.46 3.88 -19.55
CA PRO A 157 5.21 3.41 -18.94
C PRO A 157 5.15 3.75 -17.44
N PHE A 158 3.93 3.88 -16.92
CA PHE A 158 3.74 4.10 -15.48
C PHE A 158 4.04 2.82 -14.71
N LEU A 159 4.78 2.96 -13.61
CA LEU A 159 4.86 1.90 -12.61
C LEU A 159 3.47 1.65 -12.03
N ILE A 160 3.08 0.38 -12.02
CA ILE A 160 1.89 -0.07 -11.29
C ILE A 160 2.17 0.13 -9.79
N PRO A 161 1.19 0.56 -8.97
CA PRO A 161 1.37 0.60 -7.52
C PRO A 161 1.89 -0.75 -7.00
N LEU A 162 2.88 -0.71 -6.11
CA LEU A 162 3.53 -1.93 -5.61
C LEU A 162 2.50 -2.87 -5.01
N GLN A 163 2.49 -4.09 -5.55
CA GLN A 163 1.67 -5.20 -5.07
C GLN A 163 2.40 -5.94 -3.95
N PRO A 164 1.70 -6.79 -3.17
CA PRO A 164 2.37 -7.71 -2.27
C PRO A 164 3.47 -8.53 -2.95
N LEU A 165 4.41 -9.05 -2.16
CA LEU A 165 5.45 -9.91 -2.71
C LEU A 165 4.84 -11.19 -3.28
N LYS A 166 5.48 -11.73 -4.31
CA LYS A 166 5.22 -13.11 -4.71
C LYS A 166 5.58 -14.03 -3.55
N HIS A 167 4.84 -15.12 -3.42
CA HIS A 167 4.97 -16.05 -2.30
C HIS A 167 6.42 -16.52 -2.06
N GLN A 168 7.16 -16.86 -3.12
CA GLN A 168 8.57 -17.26 -3.01
C GLN A 168 9.46 -16.15 -2.39
N ALA A 169 9.27 -14.89 -2.79
CA ALA A 169 10.03 -13.76 -2.24
C ALA A 169 9.61 -13.44 -0.80
N ALA A 170 8.33 -13.68 -0.46
CA ALA A 170 7.85 -13.57 0.92
C ALA A 170 8.51 -14.62 1.83
N GLN A 171 8.59 -15.88 1.37
CA GLN A 171 9.32 -16.95 2.08
C GLN A 171 10.80 -16.61 2.25
N GLN A 172 11.48 -16.16 1.20
CA GLN A 172 12.89 -15.76 1.28
C GLN A 172 13.11 -14.62 2.30
N THR A 173 12.25 -13.60 2.24
CA THR A 173 12.29 -12.48 3.20
C THR A 173 12.07 -12.97 4.63
N PHE A 174 11.15 -13.91 4.84
CA PHE A 174 10.87 -14.48 6.15
C PHE A 174 12.07 -15.28 6.69
N ILE A 175 12.66 -16.15 5.87
CA ILE A 175 13.79 -17.00 6.24
C ILE A 175 15.04 -16.18 6.57
N ASP A 176 15.27 -15.08 5.85
CA ASP A 176 16.40 -14.16 6.14
C ASP A 176 16.24 -13.40 7.47
N ILE A 177 15.03 -13.38 8.05
CA ILE A 177 14.73 -12.67 9.30
C ILE A 177 14.61 -13.63 10.49
N ALA A 178 13.94 -14.76 10.31
CA ALA A 178 13.64 -15.71 11.38
C ALA A 178 14.51 -16.97 11.24
N GLU A 179 15.42 -17.22 12.17
CA GLU A 179 16.21 -18.46 12.18
C GLU A 179 15.44 -19.60 12.87
N ASN A 180 14.59 -19.29 13.84
CA ASN A 180 13.81 -20.25 14.63
C ASN A 180 12.53 -20.78 13.91
N HIS A 181 12.63 -21.06 12.61
CA HIS A 181 11.56 -21.70 11.83
C HIS A 181 11.81 -23.21 11.71
N HIS A 182 10.84 -24.02 12.12
CA HIS A 182 11.05 -25.47 12.31
C HIS A 182 10.41 -26.34 11.21
N ASN A 183 9.54 -25.78 10.35
CA ASN A 183 8.90 -26.47 9.23
C ASN A 183 8.43 -25.49 8.12
N PRO A 184 8.67 -25.77 6.83
CA PRO A 184 8.12 -25.00 5.70
C PRO A 184 6.59 -24.84 5.71
N GLU A 185 5.84 -25.86 6.11
CA GLU A 185 4.37 -25.78 6.14
C GLU A 185 3.87 -24.72 7.15
N ASP A 186 4.57 -24.59 8.28
CA ASP A 186 4.23 -23.58 9.30
C ASP A 186 4.55 -22.17 8.78
N ILE A 187 5.59 -22.01 7.96
CA ILE A 187 5.93 -20.73 7.33
C ILE A 187 4.79 -20.28 6.42
N ASP A 188 4.27 -21.19 5.58
CA ASP A 188 3.19 -20.85 4.64
C ASP A 188 1.90 -20.46 5.36
N GLN A 189 1.58 -21.16 6.46
CA GLN A 189 0.45 -20.80 7.30
C GLN A 189 0.63 -19.41 7.93
N VAL A 190 1.80 -19.11 8.50
CA VAL A 190 2.11 -17.80 9.09
C VAL A 190 2.07 -16.69 8.02
N LEU A 191 2.64 -16.94 6.84
CA LEU A 191 2.64 -15.97 5.73
C LEU A 191 1.24 -15.68 5.21
N SER A 192 0.31 -16.65 5.28
CA SER A 192 -1.09 -16.45 4.88
C SER A 192 -1.78 -15.33 5.66
N PHE A 193 -1.29 -14.99 6.86
CA PHE A 193 -1.83 -13.89 7.69
C PHE A 193 -1.34 -12.51 7.24
N THR A 194 -0.33 -12.45 6.38
CA THR A 194 0.33 -11.21 5.98
C THR A 194 -0.11 -10.71 4.62
N ASP A 195 -0.83 -11.53 3.85
CA ASP A 195 -1.06 -11.35 2.40
C ASP A 195 0.23 -10.99 1.65
N ASN A 196 1.37 -11.55 2.08
CA ASN A 196 2.70 -11.25 1.56
C ASN A 196 3.08 -9.75 1.57
N MET A 197 2.48 -8.95 2.47
CA MET A 197 2.86 -7.55 2.65
C MET A 197 4.23 -7.46 3.34
N PRO A 198 5.24 -6.80 2.75
CA PRO A 198 6.61 -6.75 3.30
C PRO A 198 6.71 -6.34 4.77
N LEU A 199 6.00 -5.29 5.18
CA LEU A 199 6.02 -4.85 6.58
C LEU A 199 5.42 -5.90 7.52
N ALA A 200 4.33 -6.56 7.13
CA ALA A 200 3.70 -7.60 7.94
C ALA A 200 4.59 -8.84 8.03
N ILE A 201 5.24 -9.25 6.92
CA ILE A 201 6.25 -10.32 6.90
C ILE A 201 7.38 -9.99 7.89
N ASN A 202 7.94 -8.79 7.82
CA ASN A 202 9.03 -8.38 8.70
C ASN A 202 8.65 -8.45 10.18
N LEU A 203 7.44 -7.97 10.52
CA LEU A 203 6.96 -7.98 11.90
C LEU A 203 6.71 -9.41 12.41
N ILE A 204 6.03 -10.25 11.62
CA ILE A 204 5.71 -11.62 12.05
C ILE A 204 6.96 -12.51 12.06
N ALA A 205 7.92 -12.30 11.14
CA ALA A 205 9.17 -13.04 11.13
C ALA A 205 10.00 -12.76 12.39
N HIS A 206 10.13 -11.50 12.81
CA HIS A 206 10.80 -11.17 14.08
C HIS A 206 10.07 -11.77 15.30
N LEU A 207 8.74 -11.85 15.26
CA LEU A 207 7.98 -12.50 16.33
C LEU A 207 8.25 -14.01 16.37
N VAL A 208 8.25 -14.66 15.20
CA VAL A 208 8.60 -16.09 15.07
C VAL A 208 10.03 -16.36 15.50
N ASP A 209 10.97 -15.46 15.20
CA ASP A 209 12.36 -15.62 15.64
C ASP A 209 12.48 -15.70 17.17
N VAL A 210 11.58 -15.03 17.90
CA VAL A 210 11.54 -15.04 19.37
C VAL A 210 10.69 -16.19 19.92
N GLU A 211 9.51 -16.46 19.36
CA GLU A 211 8.50 -17.35 19.95
C GLU A 211 8.34 -18.70 19.23
N GLY A 212 8.83 -18.83 18.01
CA GLY A 212 8.63 -19.97 17.12
C GLY A 212 7.27 -19.96 16.41
N CYS A 213 7.18 -20.64 15.25
CA CYS A 213 6.00 -20.63 14.39
C CYS A 213 4.74 -21.13 15.12
N LEU A 214 4.82 -22.25 15.85
CA LEU A 214 3.65 -22.85 16.51
C LEU A 214 3.01 -21.93 17.56
N SER A 215 3.83 -21.17 18.31
CA SER A 215 3.33 -20.19 19.27
C SER A 215 2.56 -19.07 18.56
N VAL A 216 3.15 -18.53 17.49
CA VAL A 216 2.54 -17.45 16.68
C VAL A 216 1.24 -17.92 16.03
N LEU A 217 1.21 -19.15 15.49
CA LEU A 217 0.01 -19.76 14.91
C LEU A 217 -1.10 -19.90 15.96
N SER A 218 -0.79 -20.43 17.14
CA SER A 218 -1.77 -20.58 18.23
C SER A 218 -2.31 -19.24 18.72
N ARG A 219 -1.45 -18.22 18.84
CA ARG A 219 -1.87 -16.87 19.25
C ARG A 219 -2.73 -16.18 18.20
N TRP A 220 -2.50 -16.43 16.91
CA TRP A 220 -3.30 -15.84 15.84
C TRP A 220 -4.79 -16.20 15.97
N GLU A 221 -5.12 -17.41 16.44
CA GLU A 221 -6.51 -17.84 16.65
C GLU A 221 -7.26 -16.93 17.64
N THR A 222 -6.56 -16.40 18.65
CA THR A 222 -7.17 -15.58 19.71
C THR A 222 -6.92 -14.08 19.55
N GLU A 223 -5.77 -13.68 19.03
CA GLU A 223 -5.29 -12.29 19.05
C GLU A 223 -5.31 -11.60 17.67
N ARG A 224 -5.45 -12.37 16.57
CA ARG A 224 -5.51 -11.89 15.17
C ARG A 224 -4.40 -10.88 14.83
N THR A 225 -4.70 -9.74 14.20
CA THR A 225 -3.68 -8.70 13.89
C THR A 225 -2.92 -8.18 15.08
N SER A 226 -3.43 -8.33 16.31
CA SER A 226 -2.68 -7.93 17.50
C SER A 226 -1.36 -8.70 17.62
N VAL A 227 -1.25 -9.90 17.01
CA VAL A 227 -0.01 -10.67 16.92
C VAL A 227 1.03 -9.94 16.07
N ILE A 228 0.66 -9.51 14.86
CA ILE A 228 1.55 -8.77 13.95
C ILE A 228 1.83 -7.36 14.51
N SER A 229 0.89 -6.81 15.27
CA SER A 229 0.97 -5.47 15.84
C SER A 229 1.64 -5.38 17.21
N GLN A 230 2.27 -6.46 17.70
CA GLN A 230 2.95 -6.50 19.01
C GLN A 230 4.48 -6.39 18.96
N GLY A 231 5.05 -5.91 17.85
CA GLY A 231 6.47 -5.50 17.83
C GLY A 231 6.80 -4.50 18.96
N TYR A 232 8.08 -4.44 19.35
CA TYR A 232 8.65 -3.80 20.57
C TYR A 232 8.14 -2.41 21.02
N ASP A 233 7.32 -1.70 20.24
CA ASP A 233 6.70 -0.43 20.62
C ASP A 233 5.16 -0.51 20.65
N LYS A 234 4.55 0.07 21.69
CA LYS A 234 3.12 -0.01 22.08
C LYS A 234 2.08 0.53 21.07
N LYS A 235 2.47 0.78 19.82
CA LYS A 235 1.63 0.91 18.63
C LYS A 235 2.48 0.40 17.47
N SER A 236 2.15 -0.74 16.87
CA SER A 236 2.96 -1.24 15.75
C SER A 236 3.03 -0.22 14.62
N ASN A 237 4.18 -0.20 13.93
CA ASN A 237 4.34 0.57 12.70
C ASN A 237 3.25 0.23 11.66
N LEU A 238 2.64 -0.95 11.74
CA LEU A 238 1.57 -1.40 10.86
C LEU A 238 0.22 -0.75 11.19
N ASP A 239 -0.27 -0.83 12.43
CA ASP A 239 -1.53 -0.19 12.85
C ASP A 239 -1.47 1.32 12.64
N VAL A 240 -0.33 1.94 12.99
CA VAL A 240 -0.10 3.36 12.75
C VAL A 240 -0.17 3.66 11.25
N SER A 241 0.51 2.88 10.40
CA SER A 241 0.49 3.04 8.95
C SER A 241 -0.91 2.92 8.33
N ILE A 242 -1.74 2.01 8.82
CA ILE A 242 -3.13 1.86 8.37
C ILE A 242 -3.97 3.06 8.84
N SER A 243 -3.83 3.44 10.12
CA SER A 243 -4.53 4.59 10.73
C SER A 243 -4.25 5.92 10.02
N VAL A 244 -3.01 6.14 9.57
CA VAL A 244 -2.61 7.32 8.79
C VAL A 244 -3.33 7.36 7.45
N SER A 245 -3.43 6.20 6.78
CA SER A 245 -4.10 6.07 5.48
C SER A 245 -5.63 6.29 5.61
N LEU A 246 -6.24 5.76 6.67
CA LEU A 246 -7.66 5.98 7.00
C LEU A 246 -7.97 7.42 7.39
N SER A 247 -7.03 8.09 8.05
CA SER A 247 -7.19 9.48 8.50
C SER A 247 -6.98 10.51 7.39
N SER A 248 -6.67 10.05 6.17
CA SER A 248 -6.40 10.92 5.02
C SER A 248 -7.60 11.79 4.66
N PRO A 249 -7.38 13.07 4.29
CA PRO A 249 -8.39 13.96 3.71
C PRO A 249 -9.22 13.30 2.59
N ARG A 250 -8.60 12.47 1.74
CA ARG A 250 -9.31 11.77 0.65
C ARG A 250 -10.39 10.81 1.16
N ILE A 251 -10.09 10.03 2.21
CA ILE A 251 -11.10 9.15 2.84
C ILE A 251 -12.16 9.98 3.55
N LYS A 252 -11.75 10.99 4.32
CA LYS A 252 -12.68 11.86 5.07
C LYS A 252 -13.63 12.66 4.17
N ALA A 253 -13.21 12.98 2.95
CA ALA A 253 -14.02 13.71 1.99
C ALA A 253 -15.13 12.86 1.35
N VAL A 254 -15.07 11.52 1.46
CA VAL A 254 -16.07 10.62 0.88
C VAL A 254 -16.81 9.91 2.01
N PRO A 255 -18.04 10.36 2.33
CA PRO A 255 -18.92 9.66 3.28
C PRO A 255 -19.05 8.18 2.91
N HIS A 256 -19.19 7.32 3.91
CA HIS A 256 -19.33 5.85 3.75
C HIS A 256 -18.13 5.10 3.15
N ALA A 257 -17.04 5.75 2.72
CA ALA A 257 -15.85 5.04 2.24
C ALA A 257 -15.25 4.14 3.33
N GLN A 258 -15.18 4.63 4.57
CA GLN A 258 -14.75 3.82 5.71
C GLN A 258 -15.73 2.67 6.00
N GLU A 259 -17.03 2.91 5.85
CA GLU A 259 -18.07 1.91 6.09
C GLU A 259 -18.03 0.77 5.06
N LEU A 260 -17.80 1.09 3.78
CA LEU A 260 -17.51 0.10 2.75
C LEU A 260 -16.25 -0.71 3.09
N LEU A 261 -15.20 -0.07 3.60
CA LEU A 261 -13.99 -0.79 4.01
C LEU A 261 -14.23 -1.68 5.25
N SER A 262 -15.05 -1.24 6.20
CA SER A 262 -15.51 -2.05 7.33
C SER A 262 -16.28 -3.28 6.86
N LEU A 263 -17.10 -3.14 5.81
CA LEU A 263 -17.80 -4.26 5.19
C LEU A 263 -16.83 -5.24 4.51
N LEU A 264 -15.93 -4.73 3.67
CA LEU A 264 -14.90 -5.53 2.99
C LEU A 264 -13.98 -6.26 3.98
N SER A 265 -13.83 -5.72 5.20
CA SER A 265 -13.06 -6.37 6.25
C SER A 265 -13.57 -7.77 6.59
N MET A 266 -14.88 -8.01 6.48
CA MET A 266 -15.51 -9.30 6.73
C MET A 266 -15.49 -10.26 5.54
N LEU A 267 -15.04 -9.81 4.36
CA LEU A 267 -15.18 -10.54 3.09
C LEU A 267 -13.80 -10.89 2.51
N PRO A 268 -13.19 -12.03 2.90
CA PRO A 268 -11.90 -12.49 2.38
C PRO A 268 -11.82 -12.62 0.87
N ASP A 269 -12.93 -12.92 0.20
CA ASP A 269 -12.97 -13.07 -1.25
C ASP A 269 -13.30 -11.75 -1.97
N GLY A 270 -13.75 -10.73 -1.23
CA GLY A 270 -14.17 -9.45 -1.78
C GLY A 270 -15.56 -9.48 -2.41
N LEU A 271 -15.85 -8.44 -3.19
CA LEU A 271 -17.10 -8.28 -3.95
C LEU A 271 -16.82 -7.70 -5.34
N SER A 272 -17.55 -8.16 -6.34
CA SER A 272 -17.55 -7.60 -7.70
C SER A 272 -18.33 -6.28 -7.77
N ASP A 273 -18.17 -5.54 -8.87
CA ASP A 273 -19.00 -4.35 -9.12
C ASP A 273 -20.49 -4.66 -9.23
N VAL A 274 -20.83 -5.82 -9.80
CA VAL A 274 -22.21 -6.25 -9.94
C VAL A 274 -22.85 -6.44 -8.56
N GLU A 275 -22.13 -7.09 -7.65
CA GLU A 275 -22.62 -7.33 -6.29
C GLU A 275 -22.70 -6.05 -5.47
N LEU A 276 -21.70 -5.17 -5.58
CA LEU A 276 -21.75 -3.86 -4.94
C LEU A 276 -22.98 -3.05 -5.39
N LEU A 277 -23.39 -3.16 -6.66
CA LEU A 277 -24.56 -2.45 -7.19
C LEU A 277 -25.89 -3.15 -6.92
N GLN A 278 -25.91 -4.49 -6.88
CA GLN A 278 -27.13 -5.27 -6.68
C GLN A 278 -27.45 -5.53 -5.21
N SER A 279 -26.44 -5.44 -4.34
CA SER A 279 -26.63 -5.53 -2.91
C SER A 279 -27.45 -4.33 -2.42
N ASN A 280 -28.51 -4.59 -1.65
CA ASN A 280 -29.33 -3.55 -1.02
C ASN A 280 -28.59 -2.86 0.16
N LEU A 281 -27.28 -2.65 0.03
CA LEU A 281 -26.46 -2.06 1.07
C LEU A 281 -26.82 -0.57 1.21
N PRO A 282 -27.05 -0.07 2.44
CA PRO A 282 -27.30 1.34 2.72
C PRO A 282 -26.02 2.19 2.61
N ILE A 283 -25.23 1.99 1.55
CA ILE A 283 -24.00 2.74 1.26
C ILE A 283 -24.27 3.63 0.06
N GLU A 284 -24.49 4.91 0.33
CA GLU A 284 -24.66 5.90 -0.74
C GLU A 284 -23.36 6.08 -1.54
N ASN A 285 -23.50 6.31 -2.85
CA ASN A 285 -22.37 6.56 -3.76
C ASN A 285 -21.26 5.49 -3.70
N ILE A 286 -21.65 4.21 -3.66
CA ILE A 286 -20.73 3.07 -3.49
C ILE A 286 -19.57 3.05 -4.50
N GLN A 287 -19.78 3.50 -5.74
CA GLN A 287 -18.75 3.60 -6.77
C GLN A 287 -17.68 4.66 -6.44
N ASN A 288 -18.08 5.78 -5.84
CA ASN A 288 -17.15 6.79 -5.35
C ASN A 288 -16.36 6.28 -4.14
N CYS A 289 -17.03 5.54 -3.24
CA CYS A 289 -16.38 4.85 -2.12
C CYS A 289 -15.31 3.86 -2.62
N LYS A 290 -15.68 2.95 -3.53
CA LYS A 290 -14.76 2.00 -4.19
C LYS A 290 -13.56 2.72 -4.80
N THR A 291 -13.82 3.74 -5.63
CA THR A 291 -12.77 4.52 -6.30
C THR A 291 -11.81 5.15 -5.28
N THR A 292 -12.33 5.66 -4.18
CA THR A 292 -11.54 6.29 -3.12
C THR A 292 -10.67 5.28 -2.38
N LEU A 293 -11.21 4.10 -2.06
CA LEU A 293 -10.46 3.01 -1.42
C LEU A 293 -9.32 2.49 -2.31
N ILE A 294 -9.55 2.39 -3.63
CA ILE A 294 -8.50 2.02 -4.60
C ILE A 294 -7.45 3.13 -4.71
N ARG A 295 -7.86 4.40 -4.85
CA ARG A 295 -6.92 5.55 -4.94
C ARG A 295 -6.04 5.72 -3.71
N THR A 296 -6.52 5.33 -2.55
CA THR A 296 -5.78 5.37 -1.28
C THR A 296 -5.04 4.06 -0.99
N ALA A 297 -5.20 3.05 -1.85
CA ALA A 297 -4.63 1.70 -1.71
C ALA A 297 -5.01 1.01 -0.39
N LEU A 298 -6.19 1.33 0.15
CA LEU A 298 -6.82 0.60 1.26
C LEU A 298 -7.58 -0.62 0.76
N ALA A 299 -7.99 -0.62 -0.50
CA ALA A 299 -8.52 -1.76 -1.23
C ALA A 299 -7.84 -1.88 -2.60
N TYR A 300 -7.95 -3.06 -3.21
CA TYR A 300 -7.46 -3.36 -4.56
C TYR A 300 -8.45 -4.26 -5.29
N LEU A 301 -8.30 -4.35 -6.62
CA LEU A 301 -8.99 -5.34 -7.43
C LEU A 301 -8.03 -6.50 -7.71
N ASP A 302 -8.49 -7.73 -7.46
CA ASP A 302 -7.73 -8.92 -7.84
C ASP A 302 -7.91 -9.26 -9.33
N ASP A 303 -7.28 -10.35 -9.78
CA ASP A 303 -7.35 -10.81 -11.18
C ASP A 303 -8.78 -11.20 -11.63
N LYS A 304 -9.70 -11.38 -10.68
CA LYS A 304 -11.12 -11.68 -10.91
C LYS A 304 -12.01 -10.44 -10.74
N GLU A 305 -11.40 -9.25 -10.69
CA GLU A 305 -12.07 -7.96 -10.48
C GLU A 305 -12.87 -7.88 -9.17
N GLN A 306 -12.48 -8.67 -8.16
CA GLN A 306 -13.06 -8.59 -6.82
C GLN A 306 -12.39 -7.46 -6.04
N LEU A 307 -13.20 -6.56 -5.49
CA LEU A 307 -12.72 -5.52 -4.58
C LEU A 307 -12.40 -6.15 -3.23
N LYS A 308 -11.11 -6.12 -2.85
CA LYS A 308 -10.57 -6.76 -1.65
C LYS A 308 -9.74 -5.79 -0.84
N ALA A 309 -9.63 -6.08 0.46
CA ALA A 309 -8.65 -5.46 1.34
C ALA A 309 -7.67 -6.53 1.83
N LEU A 310 -6.42 -6.13 2.07
CA LEU A 310 -5.38 -7.05 2.57
C LEU A 310 -5.71 -7.49 4.00
N VAL A 311 -5.36 -8.71 4.38
CA VAL A 311 -5.60 -9.30 5.71
C VAL A 311 -5.20 -8.34 6.84
N PRO A 312 -3.99 -7.73 6.86
CA PRO A 312 -3.66 -6.71 7.87
C PRO A 312 -4.65 -5.55 7.99
N ILE A 313 -5.16 -5.05 6.85
CA ILE A 313 -6.14 -3.96 6.82
C ILE A 313 -7.50 -4.46 7.31
N ARG A 314 -7.94 -5.64 6.85
CA ARG A 314 -9.21 -6.25 7.24
C ARG A 314 -9.28 -6.45 8.75
N GLU A 315 -8.27 -7.07 9.31
CA GLU A 315 -8.21 -7.36 10.74
C GLU A 315 -8.07 -6.07 11.58
N TYR A 316 -7.32 -5.06 11.12
CA TYR A 316 -7.30 -3.74 11.77
C TYR A 316 -8.70 -3.11 11.78
N MET A 317 -9.42 -3.17 10.67
CA MET A 317 -10.77 -2.62 10.53
C MET A 317 -11.77 -3.36 11.40
N GLN A 318 -11.77 -4.69 11.44
CA GLN A 318 -12.67 -5.46 12.32
C GLN A 318 -12.46 -5.10 13.80
N LYS A 319 -11.21 -4.84 14.21
CA LYS A 319 -10.87 -4.46 15.59
C LYS A 319 -11.28 -3.04 15.97
N THR A 320 -11.08 -2.08 15.06
CA THR A 320 -11.16 -0.63 15.38
C THR A 320 -12.41 0.05 14.82
N HIS A 321 -12.94 -0.47 13.72
CA HIS A 321 -14.05 0.06 12.95
C HIS A 321 -14.95 -1.09 12.44
N PRO A 322 -15.50 -1.95 13.32
CA PRO A 322 -16.36 -3.05 12.88
C PRO A 322 -17.59 -2.52 12.13
N PRO A 323 -18.09 -3.25 11.12
CA PRO A 323 -19.30 -2.84 10.40
C PRO A 323 -20.53 -2.85 11.33
N GLY A 324 -21.49 -1.97 11.04
CA GLY A 324 -22.74 -1.91 11.80
C GLY A 324 -23.60 -3.17 11.61
N ASN A 325 -24.34 -3.54 12.65
CA ASN A 325 -25.17 -4.77 12.65
C ASN A 325 -26.18 -4.85 11.49
N GLU A 326 -26.72 -3.71 11.05
CA GLU A 326 -27.65 -3.64 9.93
C GLU A 326 -26.97 -4.05 8.60
N LEU A 327 -25.77 -3.54 8.34
CA LEU A 327 -24.97 -3.92 7.17
C LEU A 327 -24.62 -5.40 7.20
N VAL A 328 -24.21 -5.90 8.36
CA VAL A 328 -23.87 -7.32 8.54
C VAL A 328 -25.08 -8.20 8.25
N LYS A 329 -26.27 -7.81 8.76
CA LYS A 329 -27.52 -8.53 8.49
C LYS A 329 -27.83 -8.59 6.99
N LEU A 330 -27.70 -7.48 6.27
CA LEU A 330 -27.96 -7.42 4.82
C LEU A 330 -26.97 -8.28 4.02
N LEU A 331 -25.71 -8.37 4.45
CA LEU A 331 -24.74 -9.30 3.85
C LEU A 331 -25.14 -10.76 4.08
N PHE A 332 -25.59 -11.11 5.30
CA PHE A 332 -26.09 -12.43 5.58
C PHE A 332 -27.30 -12.79 4.71
N GLU A 333 -28.25 -11.86 4.55
CA GLU A 333 -29.41 -12.04 3.68
C GLU A 333 -28.97 -12.25 2.22
N HIS A 334 -28.03 -11.45 1.71
CA HIS A 334 -27.49 -11.60 0.35
C HIS A 334 -26.85 -12.97 0.11
N PHE A 335 -25.94 -13.43 0.99
CA PHE A 335 -25.32 -14.74 0.81
C PHE A 335 -26.28 -15.90 1.12
N HIS A 336 -27.31 -15.69 1.95
CA HIS A 336 -28.35 -16.68 2.16
C HIS A 336 -29.22 -16.86 0.92
N GLU A 337 -29.61 -15.77 0.26
CA GLU A 337 -30.32 -15.82 -1.03
C GLU A 337 -29.50 -16.54 -2.10
N LEU A 338 -28.19 -16.28 -2.17
CA LEU A 338 -27.28 -17.00 -3.08
C LEU A 338 -27.29 -18.52 -2.84
N LEU A 339 -27.34 -18.95 -1.58
CA LEU A 339 -27.41 -20.36 -1.21
C LEU A 339 -28.78 -20.99 -1.46
N GLU A 340 -29.88 -20.27 -1.28
CA GLU A 340 -31.22 -20.75 -1.65
C GLU A 340 -31.37 -20.91 -3.17
N LEU A 341 -30.78 -20.00 -3.98
CA LEU A 341 -30.74 -20.17 -5.44
C LEU A 341 -30.09 -21.50 -5.83
N TYR A 342 -29.02 -21.92 -5.16
CA TYR A 342 -28.39 -23.23 -5.42
C TYR A 342 -29.32 -24.40 -5.14
N LYS A 343 -30.09 -24.33 -4.06
CA LYS A 343 -31.06 -25.36 -3.70
C LYS A 343 -32.19 -25.44 -4.73
N ASP A 344 -32.66 -24.31 -5.22
CA ASP A 344 -33.74 -24.22 -6.21
C ASP A 344 -33.30 -24.71 -7.61
N PHE A 345 -32.05 -24.46 -7.99
CA PHE A 345 -31.50 -24.87 -9.29
C PHE A 345 -30.75 -26.20 -9.28
N SER A 346 -30.70 -26.90 -8.15
CA SER A 346 -30.02 -28.20 -8.01
C SER A 346 -30.49 -29.21 -9.07
N GLY A 347 -29.56 -29.66 -9.91
CA GLY A 347 -29.83 -30.63 -10.99
C GLY A 347 -30.22 -30.02 -12.35
N THR A 348 -30.18 -28.70 -12.49
CA THR A 348 -30.40 -27.97 -13.77
C THR A 348 -29.10 -27.47 -14.40
N GLU A 349 -29.11 -27.05 -15.67
CA GLU A 349 -27.95 -26.39 -16.31
C GLU A 349 -27.57 -25.06 -15.63
N MET A 350 -28.56 -24.33 -15.08
CA MET A 350 -28.36 -23.10 -14.30
C MET A 350 -27.58 -23.32 -13.01
N ASN A 351 -27.54 -24.56 -12.49
CA ASN A 351 -26.74 -24.93 -11.33
C ASN A 351 -25.25 -24.64 -11.53
N SER A 352 -24.74 -24.77 -12.77
CA SER A 352 -23.31 -24.54 -13.05
C SER A 352 -22.88 -23.09 -12.81
N ALA A 353 -23.71 -22.12 -13.21
CA ALA A 353 -23.47 -20.70 -12.99
C ALA A 353 -23.57 -20.33 -11.50
N THR A 354 -24.58 -20.85 -10.81
CA THR A 354 -24.77 -20.62 -9.37
C THR A 354 -23.64 -21.25 -8.54
N VAL A 355 -23.17 -22.45 -8.88
CA VAL A 355 -22.00 -23.08 -8.25
C VAL A 355 -20.75 -22.24 -8.48
N GLY A 356 -20.58 -21.68 -9.69
CA GLY A 356 -19.50 -20.75 -9.99
C GLY A 356 -19.50 -19.53 -9.06
N GLN A 357 -20.65 -18.90 -8.88
CA GLN A 357 -20.81 -17.77 -7.95
C GLN A 357 -20.55 -18.15 -6.50
N ILE A 358 -21.11 -19.26 -6.01
CA ILE A 358 -20.86 -19.73 -4.63
C ILE A 358 -19.37 -20.01 -4.41
N SER A 359 -18.72 -20.63 -5.39
CA SER A 359 -17.28 -20.94 -5.31
C SER A 359 -16.41 -19.69 -5.20
N LEU A 360 -16.86 -18.54 -5.72
CA LEU A 360 -16.17 -17.26 -5.58
C LEU A 360 -16.30 -16.66 -4.18
N HIS A 361 -17.28 -17.10 -3.37
CA HIS A 361 -17.59 -16.52 -2.06
C HIS A 361 -17.50 -17.50 -0.90
N LEU A 362 -16.84 -18.65 -1.07
CA LEU A 362 -16.70 -19.64 0.01
C LEU A 362 -16.03 -19.06 1.25
N GLY A 363 -14.97 -18.27 1.08
CA GLY A 363 -14.29 -17.55 2.15
C GLY A 363 -15.17 -16.46 2.78
N ASN A 364 -15.96 -15.74 1.98
CA ASN A 364 -16.95 -14.79 2.49
C ASN A 364 -17.99 -15.49 3.38
N ILE A 365 -18.59 -16.59 2.91
CA ILE A 365 -19.58 -17.37 3.66
C ILE A 365 -18.96 -17.93 4.94
N GLN A 366 -17.76 -18.53 4.85
CA GLN A 366 -17.05 -19.05 6.02
C GLN A 366 -16.77 -17.96 7.06
N SER A 367 -16.27 -16.80 6.61
CA SER A 367 -15.96 -15.66 7.47
C SER A 367 -17.21 -15.13 8.18
N LEU A 368 -18.34 -15.01 7.49
CA LEU A 368 -19.60 -14.59 8.08
C LEU A 368 -20.09 -15.61 9.12
N LEU A 369 -20.02 -16.91 8.82
CA LEU A 369 -20.42 -17.96 9.78
C LEU A 369 -19.58 -17.96 11.05
N GLN A 370 -18.29 -17.67 10.96
CA GLN A 370 -17.38 -17.58 12.11
C GLN A 370 -17.63 -16.32 12.96
N ASN A 371 -18.10 -15.23 12.35
CA ASN A 371 -18.36 -13.95 13.01
C ASN A 371 -19.81 -13.80 13.51
N ARG A 372 -20.58 -14.90 13.66
CA ARG A 372 -21.91 -14.85 14.28
C ARG A 372 -21.79 -14.43 15.75
N LEU A 373 -22.09 -13.16 16.02
CA LEU A 373 -22.45 -12.64 17.35
C LEU A 373 -23.92 -12.94 17.66
#